data_AF-L0KX14-F1
#
_entry.id   AF-L0KX14-F1
#
_cell.length_a   1.000
_cell.length_b   1.000
_cell.length_c   1.000
_cell.angle_alpha   90.00
_cell.angle_beta   90.00
_cell.angle_gamma   90.00
#
_symmetry.space_group_name_H-M   'P 1'
#
loop_
_entity.id
_entity.type
_entity.pdbx_description
1 polymer ?
#
loop_
_entity_poly.entity_id
_entity_poly.type
_entity_poly.pdbx_seq_one_letter_code
_entity_poly.pdbx_strand_id
1 'polypeptide(L)'
;MKLSPNSSDFENPESSTTRVRTPRKDQGEVLAVVENMLGANRVKLRCMDGVVRMGRIPGSMKKKTWIREGDIVIAVPWDFQDTKADVIWKYTRPQVNWLERKGFLKSR
;
A
#
# COMPACT_ATOMS: atom_id res chain seq x y z
N MET A 1 3.13 50.60 24.61
CA MET A 1 4.09 49.48 24.67
C MET A 1 3.41 48.26 24.07
N LYS A 2 3.87 47.80 22.89
CA LYS A 2 3.33 46.63 22.20
C LYS A 2 4.05 45.40 22.75
N LEU A 3 3.32 44.47 23.37
CA LEU A 3 3.81 43.14 23.69
C LEU A 3 3.45 42.22 22.53
N SER A 4 4.47 41.76 21.81
CA SER A 4 4.36 40.71 20.80
C SER A 4 4.17 39.36 21.49
N PRO A 5 3.21 38.51 21.10
CA PRO A 5 3.19 37.14 21.58
C PRO A 5 4.27 36.34 20.84
N ASN A 6 5.10 35.63 21.61
CA ASN A 6 6.17 34.78 21.11
C ASN A 6 5.57 33.62 20.30
N SER A 7 5.83 33.58 19.00
CA SER A 7 5.38 32.56 18.07
C SER A 7 6.38 31.40 18.04
N SER A 8 6.29 30.47 18.99
CA SER A 8 7.14 29.27 18.97
C SER A 8 6.56 28.08 19.73
N ASP A 9 5.27 27.80 19.58
CA ASP A 9 4.68 26.51 19.99
C ASP A 9 3.78 26.00 18.87
N PHE A 10 4.39 25.66 17.72
CA PHE A 10 3.76 24.72 16.79
C PHE A 10 3.97 23.32 17.37
N GLU A 11 3.07 22.92 18.26
CA GLU A 11 2.90 21.51 18.63
C GLU A 11 2.74 20.69 17.34
N ASN A 12 3.70 19.81 17.08
CA ASN A 12 3.64 18.87 15.97
C ASN A 12 2.73 17.70 16.39
N PRO A 13 1.50 17.53 15.83
CA PRO A 13 0.57 16.50 16.27
C PRO A 13 0.89 15.10 15.70
N GLU A 14 2.05 14.91 15.06
CA GLU A 14 2.41 13.68 14.34
C GLU A 14 3.17 12.67 15.21
N SER A 15 2.66 12.35 16.41
CA SER A 15 3.14 11.18 17.18
C SER A 15 2.06 10.13 17.44
N SER A 16 0.98 10.13 16.64
CA SER A 16 0.15 8.92 16.55
C SER A 16 1.02 7.81 15.94
N THR A 17 1.39 6.83 16.76
CA THR A 17 2.16 5.66 16.30
C THR A 17 1.30 4.90 15.28
N THR A 18 1.38 5.29 14.02
CA THR A 18 0.62 4.66 12.94
C THR A 18 1.21 3.26 12.77
N ARG A 19 0.54 2.26 13.34
CA ARG A 19 0.88 0.86 13.13
C ARG A 19 0.63 0.52 11.68
N VAL A 20 1.71 0.47 10.88
CA VAL A 20 1.64 0.09 9.46
C VAL A 20 1.67 -1.43 9.35
N ARG A 21 0.71 -2.01 8.63
CA ARG A 21 0.70 -3.44 8.33
C ARG A 21 1.88 -3.79 7.41
N THR A 22 2.64 -4.82 7.76
CA THR A 22 3.67 -5.40 6.88
C THR A 22 3.14 -6.69 6.23
N PRO A 23 3.66 -7.07 5.05
CA PRO A 23 3.31 -8.34 4.41
C PRO A 23 3.74 -9.53 5.27
N ARG A 24 2.84 -10.49 5.45
CA ARG A 24 3.07 -11.75 6.18
C ARG A 24 3.54 -12.86 5.26
N LYS A 25 4.82 -13.23 5.37
CA LYS A 25 5.44 -14.28 4.54
C LYS A 25 4.79 -15.66 4.75
N ASP A 26 4.39 -15.97 5.98
CA ASP A 26 3.68 -17.19 6.35
C ASP A 26 2.31 -17.33 5.68
N GLN A 27 1.72 -16.21 5.24
CA GLN A 27 0.43 -16.16 4.55
C GLN A 27 0.57 -15.96 3.04
N GLY A 28 1.79 -16.06 2.51
CA GLY A 28 2.07 -15.82 1.09
C GLY A 28 1.80 -14.37 0.65
N GLU A 29 1.79 -13.40 1.57
CA GLU A 29 1.54 -12.00 1.23
C GLU A 29 2.76 -11.37 0.56
N VAL A 30 2.50 -10.70 -0.55
CA VAL A 30 3.53 -10.01 -1.34
C VAL A 30 3.12 -8.55 -1.53
N LEU A 31 4.07 -7.64 -1.36
CA LEU A 31 3.90 -6.23 -1.74
C LEU A 31 3.89 -6.10 -3.25
N ALA A 32 3.00 -5.26 -3.78
CA ALA A 32 2.94 -4.99 -5.20
C ALA A 32 2.56 -3.55 -5.50
N VAL A 33 2.97 -3.09 -6.68
CA VAL A 33 2.50 -1.83 -7.27
C VAL A 33 1.43 -2.16 -8.31
N VAL A 34 0.33 -1.41 -8.29
CA VAL A 34 -0.68 -1.46 -9.35
C VAL A 34 -0.10 -0.78 -10.60
N GLU A 35 0.21 -1.56 -11.63
CA GLU A 35 0.79 -1.05 -12.87
C GLU A 35 -0.29 -0.53 -13.81
N ASN A 36 -1.36 -1.30 -14.01
CA ASN A 36 -2.46 -0.93 -14.90
C ASN A 36 -3.82 -1.43 -14.42
N MET A 37 -4.88 -0.70 -14.77
CA MET A 37 -6.27 -1.18 -14.62
C MET A 37 -6.68 -2.02 -15.83
N LEU A 38 -7.07 -3.29 -15.62
CA LEU A 38 -7.50 -4.19 -16.70
C LEU A 38 -9.02 -4.22 -16.91
N GLY A 39 -9.78 -3.56 -16.03
CA GLY A 39 -11.25 -3.62 -16.02
C GLY A 39 -11.79 -4.87 -15.34
N ALA A 40 -13.11 -4.97 -15.23
CA ALA A 40 -13.81 -6.11 -14.59
C ALA A 40 -13.24 -6.51 -13.20
N ASN A 41 -12.88 -5.50 -12.39
CA ASN A 41 -12.25 -5.65 -11.07
C ASN A 41 -10.88 -6.35 -11.11
N ARG A 42 -10.16 -6.28 -12.22
CA ARG A 42 -8.81 -6.82 -12.39
C ARG A 42 -7.79 -5.71 -12.63
N VAL A 43 -6.58 -5.96 -12.16
CA VAL A 43 -5.43 -5.06 -12.28
C VAL A 43 -4.18 -5.85 -12.64
N LYS A 44 -3.22 -5.19 -13.28
CA LYS A 44 -1.88 -5.71 -13.47
C LYS A 44 -1.02 -5.29 -12.29
N LEU A 45 -0.39 -6.24 -11.63
CA LEU A 45 0.44 -6.03 -10.44
C LEU A 45 1.89 -6.31 -10.78
N ARG A 46 2.77 -5.40 -10.41
CA ARG A 46 4.21 -5.64 -10.35
C ARG A 46 4.57 -5.99 -8.90
N CYS A 47 4.78 -7.28 -8.62
CA CYS A 47 5.06 -7.76 -7.27
C CYS A 47 6.55 -7.61 -6.93
N MET A 48 6.85 -7.41 -5.65
CA MET A 48 8.21 -7.19 -5.14
C MET A 48 9.08 -8.46 -5.14
N ASP A 49 8.49 -9.62 -5.36
CA ASP A 49 9.18 -10.88 -5.62
C ASP A 49 9.68 -11.01 -7.08
N GLY A 50 9.40 -10.02 -7.93
CA GLY A 50 9.83 -9.96 -9.33
C GLY A 50 8.82 -10.51 -10.33
N VAL A 51 7.70 -11.07 -9.86
CA VAL A 51 6.66 -11.63 -10.74
C VAL A 51 5.59 -10.58 -11.06
N VAL A 52 5.12 -10.57 -12.30
CA VAL A 52 3.98 -9.76 -12.70
C VAL A 52 2.72 -10.62 -12.65
N ARG A 53 1.73 -10.21 -11.87
CA ARG A 53 0.49 -10.97 -11.65
C ARG A 53 -0.75 -10.21 -12.09
N MET A 54 -1.77 -10.94 -12.50
CA MET A 54 -3.12 -10.39 -12.64
C MET A 54 -3.82 -10.41 -11.28
N GLY A 55 -3.97 -9.23 -10.68
CA GLY A 55 -4.67 -9.04 -9.41
C GLY A 55 -6.18 -8.97 -9.59
N ARG A 56 -6.93 -9.72 -8.79
CA ARG A 56 -8.37 -9.56 -8.60
C ARG A 56 -8.62 -8.63 -7.41
N ILE A 57 -9.56 -7.69 -7.56
CA ILE A 57 -10.04 -6.84 -6.47
C ILE A 57 -11.34 -7.46 -5.92
N PRO A 58 -11.34 -8.04 -4.71
CA PRO A 58 -12.55 -8.55 -4.11
C PRO A 58 -13.61 -7.44 -3.96
N GLY A 59 -14.89 -7.79 -4.09
CA GLY A 59 -15.98 -6.82 -3.95
C GLY A 59 -15.98 -6.10 -2.60
N SER A 60 -15.54 -6.77 -1.53
CA SER A 60 -15.34 -6.19 -0.20
C SER A 60 -14.30 -5.06 -0.20
N MET A 61 -13.20 -5.21 -0.96
CA MET A 61 -12.18 -4.18 -1.12
C MET A 61 -12.71 -3.02 -1.95
N LYS A 62 -13.36 -3.30 -3.09
CA LYS A 62 -13.93 -2.27 -3.97
C LYS A 62 -14.91 -1.34 -3.25
N LYS A 63 -15.70 -1.88 -2.32
CA LYS A 63 -16.64 -1.09 -1.50
C LYS A 63 -15.94 -0.19 -0.48
N LYS A 64 -14.75 -0.58 0.01
CA LYS A 64 -14.03 0.11 1.08
C LYS A 64 -13.02 1.13 0.57
N THR A 65 -12.35 0.84 -0.53
CA THR A 65 -11.25 1.67 -1.03
C THR A 65 -11.18 1.66 -2.55
N TRP A 66 -10.81 2.81 -3.09
CA TRP A 66 -10.59 2.99 -4.52
C TRP A 66 -9.15 2.64 -4.85
N ILE A 67 -8.96 1.69 -5.77
CA ILE A 67 -7.65 1.28 -6.26
C ILE A 67 -7.44 1.89 -7.64
N ARG A 68 -6.27 2.49 -7.86
CA ARG A 68 -5.83 3.14 -9.09
C ARG A 68 -4.38 2.73 -9.42
N GLU A 69 -3.94 3.07 -10.62
CA GLU A 69 -2.55 2.89 -11.04
C GLU A 69 -1.60 3.67 -10.11
N GLY A 70 -0.45 3.08 -9.79
CA GLY A 70 0.54 3.61 -8.86
C GLY A 70 0.28 3.31 -7.38
N ASP A 71 -0.89 2.79 -7.01
CA ASP A 71 -1.15 2.41 -5.62
C ASP A 71 -0.26 1.24 -5.18
N ILE A 72 0.21 1.28 -3.93
CA ILE A 72 0.90 0.17 -3.28
C ILE A 72 -0.13 -0.69 -2.54
N VAL A 73 -0.05 -2.00 -2.77
CA VAL A 73 -1.00 -2.98 -2.23
C VAL A 73 -0.30 -4.20 -1.63
N ILE A 74 -1.03 -4.95 -0.81
CA ILE A 74 -0.70 -6.35 -0.52
C ILE A 74 -1.55 -7.23 -1.42
N ALA A 75 -0.90 -8.17 -2.09
CA ALA A 75 -1.51 -9.22 -2.88
C ALA A 75 -1.16 -10.60 -2.34
N VAL A 76 -2.09 -11.54 -2.43
CA VAL A 76 -1.89 -12.95 -2.10
C VAL A 76 -1.97 -13.75 -3.40
N PRO A 77 -0.85 -14.29 -3.91
CA PRO A 77 -0.85 -15.18 -5.09
C PRO A 77 -1.75 -16.39 -4.87
N TRP A 78 -2.30 -16.93 -5.95
CA TRP A 78 -3.08 -18.16 -5.88
C TRP A 78 -2.18 -19.39 -5.88
N ASP A 79 -2.42 -20.34 -4.98
CA ASP A 79 -1.59 -21.55 -4.82
C ASP A 79 -1.50 -22.40 -6.10
N PHE A 80 -2.54 -22.41 -6.92
CA PHE A 80 -2.62 -23.20 -8.15
C PHE A 80 -2.22 -22.43 -9.41
N GLN A 81 -2.12 -21.10 -9.36
CA GLN A 81 -1.79 -20.27 -10.51
C GLN A 81 -1.05 -19.01 -10.06
N ASP A 82 0.28 -19.09 -10.00
CA ASP A 82 1.14 -18.00 -9.53
C ASP A 82 1.01 -16.72 -10.38
N THR A 83 0.53 -16.80 -11.63
CA THR A 83 0.28 -15.61 -12.47
C THR A 83 -0.93 -14.79 -12.02
N LYS A 84 -1.67 -15.23 -11.00
CA LYS A 84 -2.85 -14.55 -10.45
C LYS A 84 -2.72 -14.34 -8.95
N ALA A 85 -3.36 -13.28 -8.46
CA ALA A 85 -3.40 -12.95 -7.04
C ALA A 85 -4.70 -12.24 -6.66
N ASP A 86 -5.07 -12.25 -5.38
CA ASP A 86 -6.10 -11.39 -4.82
C ASP A 86 -5.48 -10.19 -4.11
N VAL A 87 -6.02 -8.99 -4.33
CA VAL A 87 -5.62 -7.76 -3.63
C VAL A 87 -6.37 -7.67 -2.31
N ILE A 88 -5.65 -7.64 -1.19
CA ILE A 88 -6.24 -7.71 0.16
C ILE A 88 -6.07 -6.43 0.98
N TRP A 89 -5.14 -5.55 0.59
CA TRP A 89 -4.87 -4.29 1.29
C TRP A 89 -4.39 -3.21 0.33
N LYS A 90 -4.75 -1.96 0.58
CA LYS A 90 -4.19 -0.78 -0.08
C LYS A 90 -3.55 0.11 0.98
N TYR A 91 -2.33 0.57 0.72
CA TYR A 91 -1.64 1.50 1.58
C TYR A 91 -2.00 2.95 1.26
N THR A 92 -2.09 3.77 2.31
CA THR A 92 -2.16 5.23 2.17
C THR A 92 -0.77 5.82 1.98
N ARG A 93 -0.68 7.06 1.49
CA ARG A 93 0.61 7.72 1.24
C ARG A 93 1.53 7.78 2.49
N PRO A 94 1.06 8.12 3.71
CA PRO A 94 1.91 8.06 4.90
C PRO A 94 2.43 6.64 5.20
N GLN A 95 1.62 5.61 4.94
CA GLN A 95 2.03 4.21 5.13
C GLN A 95 3.07 3.79 4.10
N VAL A 96 2.94 4.24 2.84
CA VAL A 96 3.96 4.03 1.79
C VAL A 96 5.28 4.66 2.20
N ASN A 97 5.29 5.92 2.63
CA ASN A 97 6.49 6.60 3.12
C ASN A 97 7.12 5.86 4.32
N TRP A 98 6.30 5.25 5.18
CA TRP A 98 6.80 4.40 6.27
C TRP A 98 7.45 3.12 5.75
N LEU A 99 6.84 2.44 4.76
CA LEU A 99 7.38 1.22 4.16
C LEU A 99 8.71 1.48 3.44
N GLU A 100 8.83 2.60 2.73
CA GLU A 100 10.07 3.05 2.08
C GLU A 100 11.19 3.28 3.10
N ARG A 101 10.91 4.07 4.15
CA ARG A 101 11.88 4.33 5.23
C ARG A 101 12.34 3.07 5.95
N LYS A 102 11.51 2.04 6.00
CA LYS A 102 11.83 0.73 6.60
C LYS A 102 12.45 -0.26 5.62
N GLY A 103 12.62 0.10 4.35
CA GLY A 103 13.25 -0.73 3.33
C GLY A 103 12.37 -1.86 2.78
N PHE A 104 11.05 -1.82 3.03
CA PHE A 104 10.11 -2.81 2.46
C PHE A 104 9.84 -2.55 0.97
N LEU A 105 9.92 -1.28 0.56
CA LEU A 105 9.84 -0.88 -0.83
C LEU A 105 11.24 -0.49 -1.29
N LYS A 106 11.73 -1.11 -2.35
CA LYS A 106 12.94 -0.65 -3.01
C LYS A 106 12.54 0.58 -3.82
N SER A 107 12.92 1.77 -3.33
CA SER A 107 12.91 2.97 -4.16
C SER A 107 13.74 2.66 -5.39
N ARG A 108 13.16 2.94 -6.55
CA ARG A 108 13.79 2.74 -7.85
C ARG A 108 15.07 3.57 -7.97
#